data_AF-A0A956FYB0-F1
#
_entry.id   AF-A0A956FYB0-F1
#
_cell.length_a   1.000
_cell.length_b   1.000
_cell.length_c   1.000
_cell.angle_alpha   90.00
_cell.angle_beta   90.00
_cell.angle_gamma   90.00
#
_symmetry.space_group_name_H-M   'P 1'
#
loop_
_entity.id
_entity.type
_entity.pdbx_description
1 polymer ?
#
loop_
_entity_poly.entity_id
_entity_poly.type
_entity_poly.pdbx_seq_one_letter_code
_entity_poly.pdbx_strand_id
1 'polypeptide(L)'
;MNCRLVGILGAALLVLGALAATLAVDSRKQRVVYHVNDDDPKRQAAALRNIQNHINAVGADKLDLKVVVHGNGLSMVLYPEAQARTKLPRGNADEAVRAQLRGLREQGVQFQVCANTVRSKGVTVAEDLFDV
;
A
#
# COMPACT_ATOMS: atom_id res chain seq x y z
N MET A 1 -53.46 -12.93 -30.50
CA MET A 1 -52.55 -13.53 -29.50
C MET A 1 -51.18 -12.85 -29.39
N ASN A 2 -50.83 -11.88 -30.24
CA ASN A 2 -49.43 -11.43 -30.37
C ASN A 2 -49.06 -10.24 -29.46
N CYS A 3 -50.04 -9.51 -28.92
CA CYS A 3 -49.79 -8.32 -28.10
C CYS A 3 -49.30 -8.66 -26.67
N ARG A 4 -49.65 -9.85 -26.14
CA ARG A 4 -49.23 -10.30 -24.80
C ARG A 4 -47.81 -10.87 -24.80
N LEU A 5 -47.37 -11.49 -25.90
CA LEU A 5 -46.01 -12.01 -26.06
C LEU A 5 -44.96 -10.89 -26.18
N VAL A 6 -45.29 -9.80 -26.89
CA VAL A 6 -44.41 -8.63 -27.05
C VAL A 6 -44.21 -7.90 -25.72
N GLY A 7 -45.24 -7.79 -24.89
CA GLY A 7 -45.14 -7.19 -23.55
C GLY A 7 -44.27 -8.01 -22.58
N ILE A 8 -44.32 -9.34 -22.64
CA ILE A 8 -43.50 -10.23 -21.80
C ILE A 8 -42.02 -10.18 -22.25
N LEU A 9 -41.75 -10.17 -23.56
CA LEU A 9 -40.38 -10.03 -24.08
C LEU A 9 -39.75 -8.68 -23.72
N GLY A 10 -40.53 -7.59 -23.82
CA GLY A 10 -40.05 -6.24 -23.47
C GLY A 10 -39.75 -6.08 -21.98
N ALA A 11 -40.58 -6.64 -21.11
CA ALA A 11 -40.35 -6.62 -19.66
C ALA A 11 -39.12 -7.45 -19.25
N ALA A 12 -38.91 -8.61 -19.89
CA ALA A 12 -37.72 -9.43 -19.65
C ALA A 12 -36.43 -8.72 -20.08
N LEU A 13 -36.45 -7.98 -21.20
CA LEU A 13 -35.29 -7.23 -21.70
C LEU A 13 -34.93 -6.03 -20.80
N LEU A 14 -35.94 -5.36 -20.23
CA LEU A 14 -35.75 -4.27 -19.25
C LEU A 14 -35.16 -4.75 -17.93
N VAL A 15 -35.61 -5.90 -17.42
CA VAL A 15 -35.03 -6.51 -16.21
C VAL A 15 -33.59 -6.96 -16.45
N LEU A 16 -33.29 -7.51 -17.64
CA LEU A 16 -31.93 -7.92 -18.00
C LEU A 16 -30.97 -6.72 -18.16
N GLY A 17 -31.44 -5.62 -18.76
CA GLY A 17 -30.68 -4.38 -18.92
C GLY A 17 -30.37 -3.68 -17.59
N ALA A 18 -31.32 -3.70 -16.65
CA ALA A 18 -31.12 -3.14 -15.31
C ALA A 18 -30.08 -3.95 -14.49
N LEU A 19 -30.04 -5.27 -14.66
CA LEU A 19 -29.07 -6.15 -13.98
C LEU A 19 -27.64 -5.95 -14.53
N ALA A 20 -27.50 -5.67 -15.83
CA ALA A 20 -26.19 -5.40 -16.46
C ALA A 20 -25.56 -4.09 -15.96
N ALA A 21 -26.37 -3.06 -15.69
CA ALA A 21 -25.89 -1.78 -15.17
C ALA A 21 -25.34 -1.88 -13.73
N THR A 22 -25.83 -2.82 -12.92
CA THR A 22 -25.33 -3.06 -11.55
C THR A 22 -24.04 -3.91 -11.49
N LEU A 23 -23.66 -4.55 -12.60
CA LEU A 23 -22.43 -5.36 -12.71
C LEU A 23 -21.24 -4.56 -13.26
N ALA A 24 -21.41 -3.27 -13.52
CA ALA A 24 -20.28 -2.37 -13.74
C ALA A 24 -19.51 -2.19 -12.42
N VAL A 25 -18.74 -3.22 -12.06
CA VAL A 25 -17.71 -3.14 -11.03
C VAL A 25 -16.77 -2.04 -11.49
N ASP A 26 -16.70 -0.96 -10.72
CA ASP A 26 -15.71 0.09 -10.93
C ASP A 26 -14.33 -0.57 -10.89
N SER A 27 -13.75 -0.75 -12.08
CA SER A 27 -12.45 -1.39 -12.28
C SER A 27 -11.30 -0.47 -11.86
N ARG A 28 -11.60 0.69 -11.27
CA ARG A 28 -10.61 1.63 -10.77
C ARG A 28 -9.97 1.08 -9.50
N LYS A 29 -8.63 0.94 -9.55
CA LYS A 29 -7.84 0.63 -8.36
C LYS A 29 -8.08 1.65 -7.25
N GLN A 30 -8.25 1.18 -6.02
CA GLN A 30 -8.31 2.04 -4.85
C GLN A 30 -6.91 2.62 -4.59
N ARG A 31 -6.84 3.95 -4.44
CA ARG A 31 -5.59 4.68 -4.15
C ARG A 31 -5.45 4.88 -2.66
N VAL A 32 -4.33 4.45 -2.08
CA VAL A 32 -4.13 4.44 -0.63
C VAL A 32 -2.75 4.96 -0.28
N VAL A 33 -2.67 5.79 0.75
CA VAL A 33 -1.40 6.25 1.32
C VAL A 33 -1.34 5.87 2.79
N TYR A 34 -0.33 5.09 3.16
CA TYR A 34 0.07 4.89 4.55
C TYR A 34 1.17 5.90 4.88
N HIS A 35 1.03 6.55 6.03
CA HIS A 35 1.92 7.60 6.46
C HIS A 35 2.64 7.17 7.75
N VAL A 36 3.97 7.17 7.73
CA VAL A 36 4.76 6.73 8.89
C VAL A 36 5.83 7.76 9.22
N ASN A 37 5.75 8.28 10.45
CA ASN A 37 6.57 9.40 10.92
C ASN A 37 7.24 9.18 12.28
N ASP A 38 7.10 7.99 12.86
CA ASP A 38 7.59 7.62 14.18
C ASP A 38 8.49 6.38 14.10
N ASP A 39 9.39 6.21 15.07
CA ASP A 39 10.41 5.17 15.10
C ASP A 39 10.04 3.92 15.92
N ASP A 40 8.90 3.86 16.60
CA ASP A 40 8.52 2.72 17.45
C ASP A 40 8.44 1.44 16.60
N PRO A 41 9.30 0.42 16.86
CA PRO A 41 9.32 -0.80 16.06
C PRO A 41 7.98 -1.55 16.05
N LYS A 42 7.23 -1.52 17.16
CA LYS A 42 5.92 -2.17 17.26
C LYS A 42 4.90 -1.46 16.40
N ARG A 43 4.91 -0.12 16.37
CA ARG A 43 4.00 0.67 15.53
C ARG A 43 4.33 0.52 14.04
N GLN A 44 5.61 0.50 13.69
CA GLN A 44 6.04 0.26 12.31
C GLN A 44 5.67 -1.16 11.84
N ALA A 45 5.93 -2.18 12.66
CA ALA A 45 5.52 -3.56 12.35
C ALA A 45 3.98 -3.69 12.23
N ALA A 46 3.23 -2.99 13.09
CA ALA A 46 1.77 -2.93 12.98
C ALA A 46 1.32 -2.25 11.67
N ALA A 47 2.01 -1.20 11.22
CA ALA A 47 1.72 -0.56 9.93
C ALA A 47 1.94 -1.53 8.76
N LEU A 48 3.07 -2.24 8.71
CA LEU A 48 3.36 -3.26 7.69
C LEU A 48 2.31 -4.38 7.69
N ARG A 49 1.93 -4.87 8.86
CA ARG A 49 0.85 -5.86 9.00
C ARG A 49 -0.49 -5.33 8.51
N ASN A 50 -0.82 -4.07 8.81
CA ASN A 50 -2.07 -3.45 8.36
C ASN A 50 -2.10 -3.28 6.83
N ILE A 51 -0.96 -3.00 6.20
CA ILE A 51 -0.84 -2.97 4.74
C ILE A 51 -1.11 -4.35 4.17
N GLN A 52 -0.48 -5.40 4.71
CA GLN A 52 -0.74 -6.78 4.25
C GLN A 52 -2.21 -7.18 4.42
N ASN A 53 -2.83 -6.82 5.54
CA ASN A 53 -4.25 -7.08 5.78
C ASN A 53 -5.14 -6.37 4.75
N HIS A 54 -4.80 -5.12 4.38
CA HIS A 54 -5.52 -4.37 3.34
C HIS A 54 -5.39 -5.06 1.98
N ILE A 55 -4.18 -5.51 1.62
CA ILE A 55 -3.95 -6.29 0.40
C ILE A 55 -4.76 -7.58 0.41
N ASN A 56 -4.76 -8.32 1.52
CA ASN A 56 -5.53 -9.57 1.63
C ASN A 56 -7.05 -9.35 1.48
N ALA A 57 -7.56 -8.21 1.97
CA ALA A 57 -8.99 -7.89 1.91
C ALA A 57 -9.45 -7.41 0.53
N VAL A 58 -8.62 -6.61 -0.16
CA VAL A 58 -9.01 -5.94 -1.41
C VAL A 58 -8.46 -6.66 -2.65
N GLY A 59 -7.28 -7.26 -2.55
CA GLY A 59 -6.50 -7.81 -3.67
C GLY A 59 -5.43 -6.83 -4.13
N ALA A 60 -4.20 -7.32 -4.31
CA ALA A 60 -3.05 -6.50 -4.71
C ALA A 60 -3.25 -5.82 -6.07
N ASP A 61 -3.90 -6.51 -7.02
CA ASP A 61 -4.20 -6.02 -8.36
C ASP A 61 -5.18 -4.83 -8.36
N LYS A 62 -5.98 -4.69 -7.30
CA LYS A 62 -6.99 -3.64 -7.12
C LYS A 62 -6.50 -2.44 -6.30
N LEU A 63 -5.24 -2.44 -5.86
CA LEU A 63 -4.65 -1.36 -5.05
C LEU A 63 -3.57 -0.58 -5.83
N ASP A 64 -3.56 0.73 -5.64
CA ASP A 64 -2.40 1.61 -5.88
C ASP A 64 -1.98 2.17 -4.51
N LEU A 65 -1.09 1.45 -3.83
CA LEU A 65 -0.74 1.69 -2.44
C LEU A 65 0.68 2.24 -2.30
N LYS A 66 0.78 3.38 -1.63
CA LYS A 66 2.06 4.03 -1.32
C LYS A 66 2.26 4.13 0.19
N VAL A 67 3.49 3.94 0.64
CA VAL A 67 3.90 4.18 2.02
C VAL A 67 4.85 5.36 2.01
N VAL A 68 4.45 6.47 2.61
CA VAL A 68 5.30 7.66 2.73
C VAL A 68 5.96 7.65 4.10
N VAL A 69 7.29 7.64 4.10
CA VAL A 69 8.13 7.59 5.29
C VAL A 69 8.92 8.89 5.44
N HIS A 70 8.83 9.51 6.61
CA HIS A 70 9.57 10.75 6.91
C HIS A 70 9.90 10.88 8.41
N GLY A 71 10.68 11.90 8.77
CA GLY A 71 11.05 12.15 10.16
C GLY A 71 11.74 10.95 10.80
N ASN A 72 11.26 10.53 11.96
CA ASN A 72 11.76 9.34 12.65
C ASN A 72 11.25 8.03 12.01
N GLY A 73 10.18 8.10 11.22
CA GLY A 73 9.64 6.97 10.46
C GLY A 73 10.63 6.38 9.45
N LEU A 74 11.62 7.17 9.01
CA LEU A 74 12.70 6.68 8.14
C LEU A 74 13.47 5.50 8.76
N SER A 75 13.43 5.31 10.09
CA SER A 75 14.02 4.14 10.74
C SER A 75 13.46 2.82 10.23
N MET A 76 12.23 2.77 9.69
CA MET A 76 11.60 1.55 9.16
C MET A 76 12.42 0.90 8.05
N VAL A 77 13.05 1.74 7.22
CA VAL A 77 13.84 1.32 6.06
C VAL A 77 15.33 1.55 6.30
N LEU A 78 15.75 2.03 7.47
CA LEU A 78 17.15 2.22 7.84
C LEU A 78 17.75 0.91 8.37
N TYR A 79 18.89 0.47 7.82
CA TYR A 79 19.65 -0.64 8.37
C TYR A 79 20.06 -0.38 9.83
N PRO A 80 19.96 -1.36 10.75
CA PRO A 80 20.36 -1.19 12.14
C PRO A 80 21.79 -0.63 12.31
N GLU A 81 22.74 -1.11 11.53
CA GLU A 81 24.15 -0.69 11.53
C GLU A 81 24.36 0.74 11.00
N ALA A 82 23.43 1.29 10.22
CA ALA A 82 23.49 2.65 9.73
C ALA A 82 23.12 3.68 10.81
N GLN A 83 22.43 3.27 11.87
CA GLN A 83 22.07 4.13 12.99
C GLN A 83 23.26 4.93 13.52
N ALA A 84 24.41 4.27 13.71
CA ALA A 84 25.60 4.85 14.34
C ALA A 84 26.20 6.04 13.57
N ARG A 85 25.89 6.18 12.28
CA ARG A 85 26.40 7.26 11.41
C ARG A 85 25.32 8.26 10.96
N THR A 86 24.10 8.14 11.49
CA THR A 86 22.97 9.01 11.14
C THR A 86 22.42 9.71 12.39
N LYS A 87 21.50 10.67 12.19
CA LYS A 87 20.78 11.35 13.29
C LYS A 87 19.45 10.68 13.62
N LEU A 88 19.25 9.44 13.17
CA LEU A 88 18.10 8.64 13.56
C LEU A 88 18.42 7.91 14.88
N PRO A 89 17.42 7.81 15.78
CA PRO A 89 17.60 7.17 17.08
C PRO A 89 17.76 5.65 16.98
N ARG A 90 17.30 5.03 15.90
CA ARG A 90 17.43 3.59 15.62
C ARG A 90 17.30 3.30 14.13
N GLY A 91 17.79 2.14 13.70
CA GLY A 91 17.45 1.50 12.43
C GLY A 91 16.63 0.24 12.71
N ASN A 92 15.46 0.14 12.11
CA ASN A 92 14.50 -0.94 12.35
C ASN A 92 14.45 -1.94 11.18
N ALA A 93 15.19 -1.72 10.09
CA ALA A 93 15.22 -2.63 8.94
C ALA A 93 16.11 -3.86 9.20
N ASP A 94 15.81 -4.62 10.27
CA ASP A 94 16.43 -5.92 10.53
C ASP A 94 16.01 -6.97 9.47
N GLU A 95 16.52 -8.20 9.59
CA GLU A 95 16.18 -9.27 8.63
C GLU A 95 14.68 -9.51 8.47
N ALA A 96 13.93 -9.52 9.57
CA ALA A 96 12.51 -9.80 9.56
C ALA A 96 11.73 -8.66 8.90
N VAL A 97 12.04 -7.41 9.28
CA VAL A 97 11.42 -6.22 8.68
C VAL A 97 11.77 -6.11 7.19
N ARG A 98 13.02 -6.38 6.80
CA ARG A 98 13.42 -6.41 5.38
C ARG A 98 12.67 -7.45 4.57
N ALA A 99 12.44 -8.63 5.14
CA ALA A 99 11.62 -9.66 4.48
C ALA A 99 10.16 -9.19 4.28
N GLN A 100 9.57 -8.52 5.26
CA GLN A 100 8.23 -7.94 5.15
C GLN A 100 8.16 -6.83 4.10
N LEU A 101 9.12 -5.90 4.11
CA LEU A 101 9.22 -4.81 3.13
C LEU A 101 9.32 -5.36 1.70
N ARG A 102 10.19 -6.35 1.48
CA ARG A 102 10.35 -7.00 0.18
C ARG A 102 9.05 -7.68 -0.27
N GLY A 103 8.40 -8.47 0.60
CA GLY A 103 7.14 -9.14 0.27
C GLY A 103 6.01 -8.16 -0.07
N LEU A 104 5.94 -7.00 0.60
CA LEU A 104 4.97 -5.95 0.24
C LEU A 104 5.30 -5.29 -1.10
N ARG A 105 6.57 -5.05 -1.41
CA ARG A 105 7.00 -4.52 -2.71
C ARG A 105 6.70 -5.47 -3.86
N GLU A 106 6.91 -6.77 -3.67
CA GLU A 106 6.55 -7.82 -4.65
C GLU A 106 5.03 -7.83 -4.94
N GLN A 107 4.21 -7.39 -3.99
CA GLN A 107 2.76 -7.19 -4.14
C GLN A 107 2.38 -5.80 -4.71
N GLY A 108 3.36 -4.99 -5.14
CA GLY A 108 3.14 -3.69 -5.79
C GLY A 108 3.10 -2.48 -4.85
N VAL A 109 3.39 -2.64 -3.56
CA VAL A 109 3.49 -1.52 -2.63
C VAL A 109 4.73 -0.66 -2.92
N GLN A 110 4.56 0.66 -2.99
CA GLN A 110 5.64 1.60 -3.23
C GLN A 110 6.03 2.32 -1.93
N PHE A 111 7.27 2.15 -1.48
CA PHE A 111 7.82 2.90 -0.35
C PHE A 111 8.47 4.18 -0.87
N GLN A 112 8.13 5.32 -0.27
CA GLN A 112 8.57 6.65 -0.70
C GLN A 112 9.18 7.38 0.50
N VAL A 113 10.45 7.72 0.41
CA VAL A 113 11.18 8.40 1.50
C VAL A 113 11.25 9.90 1.27
N CYS A 114 11.02 10.68 2.32
CA CYS A 114 11.12 12.13 2.24
C CYS A 114 12.58 12.58 2.06
N ALA A 115 12.89 13.19 0.91
CA ALA A 115 14.23 13.68 0.58
C ALA A 115 14.79 14.69 1.61
N ASN A 116 13.93 15.53 2.20
CA ASN A 116 14.35 16.45 3.27
C ASN A 116 14.71 15.71 4.56
N THR A 117 14.02 14.61 4.86
CA THR A 117 14.36 13.75 6.01
C THR A 117 15.73 13.11 5.79
N VAL A 118 15.95 12.51 4.61
CA VAL A 118 17.25 11.90 4.25
C VAL A 118 18.41 12.88 4.46
N ARG A 119 18.30 14.09 3.89
CA ARG A 119 19.33 15.14 4.04
C ARG A 119 19.52 15.58 5.49
N SER A 120 18.43 15.92 6.19
CA SER A 120 18.51 16.47 7.55
C SER A 120 19.02 15.45 8.57
N LYS A 121 18.71 14.17 8.37
CA LYS A 121 19.14 13.05 9.21
C LYS A 121 20.53 12.51 8.84
N GLY A 122 21.16 13.00 7.77
CA GLY A 122 22.49 12.56 7.35
C GLY A 122 22.51 11.11 6.89
N VAL A 123 21.51 10.70 6.11
CA VAL A 123 21.35 9.34 5.59
C VAL A 123 21.81 9.31 4.13
N THR A 124 22.60 8.31 3.75
CA THR A 124 22.93 8.00 2.36
C THR A 124 21.99 6.92 1.84
N VAL A 125 21.13 7.25 0.88
CA VAL A 125 20.07 6.33 0.41
C VAL A 125 20.61 4.96 -0.01
N ALA A 126 21.66 4.93 -0.84
CA ALA A 126 22.21 3.70 -1.39
C ALA A 126 22.95 2.81 -0.36
N GLU A 127 23.39 3.39 0.75
CA GLU A 127 24.24 2.69 1.74
C GLU A 127 23.46 2.35 3.02
N ASP A 128 22.52 3.22 3.40
CA ASP A 128 21.89 3.19 4.72
C ASP A 128 20.43 2.70 4.66
N LEU A 129 19.78 2.78 3.51
CA LEU A 129 18.39 2.43 3.35
C LEU A 129 18.21 1.11 2.58
N PHE A 130 17.29 0.29 3.07
CA PHE A 130 16.88 -0.93 2.41
C PHE A 130 15.89 -0.65 1.29
N ASP A 131 16.36 -0.74 0.04
CA ASP A 131 15.55 -0.98 -1.16
C ASP A 131 14.43 0.06 -1.41
N VAL A 132 14.80 1.34 -1.29
CA VAL A 132 13.95 2.55 -1.51
C VAL A 132 14.57 3.57 -2.45
#